data_AF-A0A354M121-F1
#
_entry.id   AF-A0A354M121-F1
#
_cell.length_a   1.000
_cell.length_b   1.000
_cell.length_c   1.000
_cell.angle_alpha   90.00
_cell.angle_beta   90.00
_cell.angle_gamma   90.00
#
_symmetry.space_group_name_H-M   'P 1'
#
loop_
_entity.id
_entity.type
_entity.pdbx_description
1 polymer ?
#
loop_
_entity_poly.entity_id
_entity_poly.type
_entity_poly.pdbx_seq_one_letter_code
_entity_poly.pdbx_strand_id
1 'polypeptide(L)'
;NSMGFYSFCPGIPVYEIGRPLFDEVTVRLSGDKTFVVKALNNSKENKYVQSVKWNGLPLSEPRFSHQMLASGGVLEFEMGKEPNKELFKTY
;
A
#
# COMPACT_ATOMS: atom_id res chain seq x y z
N ASN A 1 11.29 3.06 7.66
CA ASN A 1 9.88 3.48 7.77
C ASN A 1 9.00 2.30 8.08
N SER A 2 8.17 2.39 9.13
CA SER A 2 7.37 1.26 9.65
C SER A 2 5.94 1.18 9.08
N MET A 3 5.42 2.25 8.47
CA MET A 3 4.02 2.32 8.02
C MET A 3 3.77 1.80 6.59
N GLY A 4 4.81 1.46 5.83
CA GLY A 4 4.62 0.94 4.47
C GLY A 4 4.21 1.97 3.42
N PHE A 5 4.22 3.27 3.72
CA PHE A 5 4.12 4.34 2.72
C PHE A 5 4.87 5.60 3.17
N TYR A 6 5.30 6.43 2.22
CA TYR A 6 5.99 7.68 2.49
C TYR A 6 5.53 8.78 1.51
N SER A 7 5.45 10.02 2.01
CA SER A 7 5.19 11.19 1.16
C SER A 7 6.54 11.80 0.79
N PHE A 8 6.98 11.58 -0.45
CA PHE A 8 8.30 12.03 -0.91
C PHE A 8 8.33 13.54 -1.21
N CYS A 9 7.18 14.18 -1.49
CA CYS A 9 7.09 15.60 -1.79
C CYS A 9 5.87 16.26 -1.11
N PRO A 10 6.03 17.21 -0.17
CA PRO A 10 4.91 17.93 0.45
C PRO A 10 4.11 18.84 -0.51
N GLY A 11 4.51 18.94 -1.79
CA GLY A 11 3.79 19.65 -2.85
C GLY A 11 3.07 18.75 -3.86
N ILE A 12 3.24 17.43 -3.80
CA ILE A 12 2.59 16.48 -4.71
C ILE A 12 1.70 15.57 -3.86
N PRO A 13 0.38 15.53 -4.10
CA PRO A 13 -0.57 14.75 -3.30
C PRO A 13 -0.49 13.26 -3.64
N VAL A 14 0.70 12.66 -3.59
CA VAL A 14 0.95 11.27 -3.95
C VAL A 14 1.74 10.62 -2.82
N TYR A 15 1.26 9.47 -2.36
CA TYR A 15 1.93 8.62 -1.39
C TYR A 15 2.51 7.42 -2.13
N GLU A 16 3.80 7.19 -1.94
CA GLU A 16 4.46 6.00 -2.45
C GLU A 16 4.30 4.86 -1.47
N ILE A 17 3.97 3.71 -2.02
CA ILE A 17 3.77 2.46 -1.32
C ILE A 17 5.12 1.76 -1.18
N GLY A 18 5.52 1.51 0.07
CA GLY A 18 6.68 0.71 0.42
C GLY A 18 6.28 -0.66 0.99
N ARG A 19 7.22 -1.28 1.71
CA ARG A 19 6.95 -2.54 2.41
C ARG A 19 6.19 -2.27 3.71
N PRO A 20 4.94 -2.73 3.89
CA PRO A 20 4.31 -2.75 5.19
C PRO A 20 5.07 -3.72 6.12
N LEU A 21 5.40 -3.25 7.32
CA LEU A 21 6.04 -4.07 8.35
C LEU A 21 5.01 -4.80 9.22
N PHE A 22 3.73 -4.43 9.12
CA PHE A 22 2.62 -4.95 9.90
C PHE A 22 1.61 -5.65 9.00
N ASP A 23 0.97 -6.71 9.51
CA ASP A 23 -0.11 -7.46 8.83
C ASP A 23 -1.35 -6.60 8.58
N GLU A 24 -1.68 -5.67 9.48
CA GLU A 24 -2.78 -4.74 9.29
C GLU A 24 -2.42 -3.39 9.92
N VAL A 25 -2.64 -2.31 9.18
CA VAL A 25 -2.52 -0.93 9.67
C VAL A 25 -3.83 -0.22 9.39
N THR A 26 -4.54 0.15 10.44
CA THR A 26 -5.75 0.96 10.33
C THR A 26 -5.43 2.42 10.66
N VAL A 27 -5.54 3.28 9.66
CA VAL A 27 -5.39 4.73 9.78
C VAL A 27 -6.77 5.36 9.86
N ARG A 28 -7.07 6.02 10.98
CA ARG A 28 -8.30 6.82 11.14
C ARG A 28 -8.06 8.21 10.56
N LEU A 29 -8.92 8.62 9.64
CA LEU A 29 -8.89 9.92 8.98
C LEU A 29 -9.98 10.82 9.56
N SER A 30 -9.86 12.12 9.31
CA SER A 30 -10.87 13.10 9.72
C SER A 30 -12.24 12.80 9.09
N GLY A 31 -13.31 12.93 9.88
CA GLY A 31 -14.70 12.77 9.42
C GLY A 31 -15.16 11.32 9.30
N ASP A 32 -14.85 10.47 10.30
CA ASP A 32 -15.27 9.06 10.41
C ASP A 32 -14.77 8.13 9.29
N LYS A 33 -13.85 8.63 8.46
CA LYS A 33 -13.25 7.83 7.39
C LYS A 33 -12.12 6.97 7.93
N THR A 34 -12.02 5.76 7.38
CA THR A 34 -10.99 4.80 7.78
C THR A 34 -10.24 4.32 6.54
N PHE A 35 -8.93 4.29 6.64
CA PHE A 35 -8.05 3.71 5.65
C PHE A 35 -7.36 2.50 6.25
N VAL A 36 -7.56 1.32 5.65
CA VAL A 36 -7.03 0.06 6.16
C VAL A 36 -6.01 -0.47 5.17
N VAL A 37 -4.80 -0.71 5.64
CA VAL A 37 -3.74 -1.37 4.88
C VAL A 37 -3.65 -2.81 5.40
N LYS A 38 -3.85 -3.80 4.54
CA LYS A 38 -3.76 -5.22 4.89
C LYS A 38 -2.60 -5.85 4.13
N ALA A 39 -1.72 -6.56 4.82
CA ALA A 39 -0.65 -7.34 4.22
C ALA A 39 -0.91 -8.84 4.42
N LEU A 40 -1.39 -9.47 3.36
CA LEU A 40 -1.61 -10.91 3.29
C LEU A 40 -0.26 -11.62 3.14
N ASN A 41 -0.10 -12.72 3.87
CA ASN A 41 1.12 -13.54 3.87
C ASN A 41 2.38 -12.80 4.34
N ASN A 42 2.26 -11.73 5.14
CA ASN A 42 3.43 -11.06 5.70
C ASN A 42 4.16 -12.01 6.66
N SER A 43 5.41 -12.33 6.36
CA SER A 43 6.19 -13.29 7.16
C SER A 43 7.67 -12.99 7.01
N LYS A 44 8.50 -13.56 7.90
CA LYS A 44 9.95 -13.39 7.83
C LYS A 44 10.53 -13.86 6.49
N GLU A 45 9.89 -14.84 5.87
CA GLU A 45 10.24 -15.37 4.55
C GLU A 45 9.64 -14.55 3.41
N ASN A 46 8.40 -14.09 3.57
CA ASN A 46 7.65 -13.35 2.56
C ASN A 46 7.90 -11.84 2.68
N LYS A 47 9.03 -11.39 2.12
CA LYS A 47 9.48 -9.99 2.20
C LYS A 47 9.09 -9.14 1.01
N TYR A 48 8.58 -9.73 -0.06
CA TYR A 48 8.35 -9.06 -1.35
C TYR A 48 6.87 -8.93 -1.67
N VAL A 49 6.45 -7.76 -2.14
CA VAL A 49 5.07 -7.53 -2.61
C VAL A 49 4.89 -8.25 -3.95
N GLN A 50 3.81 -9.04 -4.09
CA GLN A 50 3.40 -9.80 -5.27
C GLN A 50 2.22 -9.18 -6.01
N SER A 51 1.34 -8.48 -5.29
CA SER A 51 0.18 -7.80 -5.84
C SER A 51 -0.28 -6.73 -4.85
N VAL A 52 -0.81 -5.62 -5.38
CA VAL A 52 -1.46 -4.57 -4.60
C VAL A 52 -2.86 -4.40 -5.13
N LYS A 53 -3.87 -4.31 -4.25
CA LYS A 53 -5.26 -4.07 -4.61
C LYS A 53 -5.81 -2.90 -3.81
N TRP A 54 -6.48 -1.96 -4.48
CA TRP A 54 -7.23 -0.88 -3.87
C TRP A 54 -8.72 -1.19 -3.91
N ASN A 55 -9.36 -1.33 -2.76
CA ASN A 55 -10.77 -1.72 -2.63
C ASN A 55 -11.11 -2.97 -3.48
N GLY A 56 -10.22 -3.97 -3.49
CA GLY A 56 -10.36 -5.19 -4.30
C GLY A 56 -9.95 -5.06 -5.77
N LEU A 57 -9.67 -3.86 -6.28
CA LEU A 57 -9.23 -3.64 -7.65
C LEU A 57 -7.69 -3.67 -7.74
N PRO A 58 -7.09 -4.42 -8.69
CA PRO A 58 -5.64 -4.46 -8.83
C PRO A 58 -5.08 -3.06 -9.13
N LEU A 59 -4.08 -2.65 -8.36
CA LEU A 59 -3.35 -1.41 -8.51
C LEU A 59 -2.14 -1.66 -9.40
N SER A 60 -2.08 -1.02 -10.55
CA SER A 60 -0.93 -1.12 -11.47
C SER A 60 0.23 -0.23 -11.07
N GLU A 61 0.04 0.67 -10.10
CA GLU A 61 1.04 1.65 -9.69
C GLU A 61 1.37 1.53 -8.19
N PRO A 62 2.63 1.70 -7.77
CA PRO A 62 3.04 1.67 -6.36
C PRO A 62 2.72 2.99 -5.66
N ARG A 63 1.66 3.68 -6.07
CA ARG A 63 1.34 5.01 -5.59
C ARG A 63 -0.16 5.25 -5.56
N PHE A 64 -0.60 6.00 -4.57
CA PHE A 64 -1.99 6.44 -4.46
C PHE A 64 -2.05 7.94 -4.17
N SER A 65 -3.10 8.59 -4.67
CA SER A 65 -3.30 10.02 -4.48
C SER A 65 -3.84 10.32 -3.07
N HIS A 66 -3.55 11.51 -2.56
CA HIS A 66 -4.10 11.99 -1.29
C HIS A 66 -5.63 12.00 -1.30
N GLN A 67 -6.27 12.26 -2.45
CA GLN A 67 -7.72 12.14 -2.58
C GLN A 67 -8.23 10.71 -2.35
N MET A 68 -7.49 9.69 -2.77
CA MET A 68 -7.84 8.29 -2.52
C MET A 68 -7.72 7.97 -1.03
N LEU A 69 -6.64 8.43 -0.39
CA LEU A 69 -6.48 8.33 1.06
C LEU A 69 -7.61 9.05 1.79
N ALA A 70 -7.87 10.32 1.48
CA ALA A 70 -8.90 11.15 2.11
C ALA A 70 -10.33 10.68 1.83
N SER A 71 -10.53 9.81 0.85
CA SER A 71 -11.81 9.12 0.60
C SER A 71 -11.99 7.90 1.51
N GLY A 72 -10.92 7.41 2.13
CA GLY A 72 -10.90 6.13 2.84
C GLY A 72 -10.87 4.94 1.88
N GLY A 73 -10.66 3.75 2.42
CA GLY A 73 -10.62 2.52 1.63
C GLY A 73 -9.76 1.43 2.25
N VAL A 74 -9.63 0.32 1.52
CA VAL A 74 -8.80 -0.82 1.90
C VAL A 74 -7.71 -1.02 0.85
N LEU A 75 -6.46 -1.02 1.28
CA LEU A 75 -5.29 -1.31 0.48
C LEU A 75 -4.75 -2.68 0.87
N GLU A 76 -4.89 -3.65 -0.02
CA GLU A 76 -4.49 -5.03 0.22
C GLU A 76 -3.18 -5.34 -0.51
N PHE A 77 -2.21 -5.84 0.23
CA PHE A 77 -0.91 -6.28 -0.24
C PHE A 77 -0.87 -7.79 -0.18
N GLU A 78 -0.46 -8.42 -1.27
CA GLU A 78 -0.11 -9.82 -1.26
C GLU A 78 1.40 -9.94 -1.16
N MET A 79 1.90 -10.50 -0.06
CA MET A 79 3.34 -10.71 0.16
C MET A 79 3.75 -12.12 -0.30
N GLY A 80 5.00 -12.26 -0.73
CA GLY A 80 5.58 -13.51 -1.20
C GLY A 80 7.08 -13.56 -0.95
N LYS A 81 7.63 -14.78 -1.07
CA LYS A 81 9.04 -15.09 -0.86
C LYS A 81 9.98 -14.58 -1.95
N GLU A 82 9.46 -14.39 -3.16
CA GLU A 82 10.27 -14.05 -4.34
C GLU A 82 10.01 -12.61 -4.79
N PRO A 83 11.03 -11.85 -5.23
CA PRO A 83 10.83 -10.51 -5.75
C PRO A 83 9.99 -10.52 -7.03
N ASN A 84 8.80 -9.91 -7.00
CA ASN A 84 8.02 -9.68 -8.21
C ASN A 84 8.56 -8.44 -8.94
N LYS A 85 9.37 -8.66 -9.98
CA LYS A 85 9.92 -7.59 -10.83
C LYS A 85 8.91 -7.03 -11.84
N GLU A 86 7.76 -7.68 -12.01
CA GLU A 86 6.72 -7.28 -12.97
C GLU A 86 5.63 -6.43 -12.33
N LEU A 87 5.57 -6.41 -11.00
CA LEU A 87 4.56 -5.70 -10.21
C LEU A 87 4.35 -4.24 -10.62
N PHE A 88 5.44 -3.57 -11.01
CA PHE A 88 5.46 -2.18 -11.47
C PHE A 88 6.37 -2.03 -12.68
N LYS A 89 6.29 -2.95 -13.65
CA LYS A 89 6.99 -2.81 -14.94
C LYS A 89 6.52 -1.51 -15.60
N THR A 90 7.30 -0.46 -15.46
CA THR A 90 7.19 0.74 -16.27
C THR A 90 7.98 0.48 -17.55
N TYR A 91 7.30 0.05 -18.61
CA TYR A 91 7.74 0.21 -20.00
C TYR A 91 6.53 0.17 -20.93
#